data_AF-W7WFW9-F1
#
_entry.id   AF-W7WFW9-F1
#
_cell.length_a   1.000
_cell.length_b   1.000
_cell.length_c   1.000
_cell.angle_alpha   90.00
_cell.angle_beta   90.00
_cell.angle_gamma   90.00
#
_symmetry.space_group_name_H-M   'P 1'
#
loop_
_entity.id
_entity.type
_entity.pdbx_description
1 polymer ?
#
loop_
_entity_poly.entity_id
_entity_poly.type
_entity_poly.pdbx_seq_one_letter_code
_entity_poly.pdbx_strand_id
1 'polypeptide(L)'
;MLNDRPYPAPRKAKRSAVEIEEERAWVRFYRQVGQADIAAEVLAQLDADAQARHDHLALYLSCRESLRAHKARTQRNKRIGQFVRQAGRVLVVEPLRTLRLKTSRAIDLLVECLPEMRREPAAAKVRKLRRDADVAQAHAAFDPKATRQPSSDTGAPAPAAARTA
;
A
#
# COMPACT_ATOMS: atom_id res chain seq x y z
N MET A 1 82.93 -48.60 -1.69
CA MET A 1 81.80 -48.94 -0.79
C MET A 1 81.11 -47.62 -0.42
N LEU A 2 80.08 -47.26 -1.18
CA LEU A 2 79.32 -46.01 -1.02
C LEU A 2 78.36 -46.18 0.16
N ASN A 3 78.43 -45.30 1.14
CA ASN A 3 77.73 -45.46 2.42
C ASN A 3 76.30 -44.90 2.29
N ASP A 4 75.35 -45.74 1.87
CA ASP A 4 73.91 -45.45 1.85
C ASP A 4 73.35 -45.48 3.29
N ARG A 5 73.53 -44.39 4.05
CA ARG A 5 72.77 -44.18 5.28
C ARG A 5 71.64 -43.18 5.02
N PRO A 6 70.37 -43.59 5.07
CA PRO A 6 69.27 -42.64 4.91
C PRO A 6 69.28 -41.71 6.12
N TYR A 7 69.50 -40.41 5.88
CA TYR A 7 69.35 -39.39 6.92
C TYR A 7 67.91 -39.45 7.43
N PRO A 8 67.68 -39.59 8.75
CA PRO A 8 66.33 -39.58 9.30
C PRO A 8 65.72 -38.21 9.01
N ALA A 9 64.63 -38.19 8.22
CA ALA A 9 63.92 -36.96 7.93
C ALA A 9 63.48 -36.29 9.24
N PRO A 10 63.66 -34.97 9.41
CA PRO A 10 63.29 -34.28 10.63
C PRO A 10 61.79 -34.49 10.91
N ARG A 11 61.48 -35.04 12.08
CA ARG A 11 60.10 -35.24 12.52
C ARG A 11 59.47 -33.86 12.72
N LYS A 12 58.56 -33.46 11.83
CA LYS A 12 57.82 -32.21 11.96
C LYS A 12 57.10 -32.19 13.32
N ALA A 13 57.20 -31.07 14.04
CA ALA A 13 56.44 -30.86 15.27
C ALA A 13 54.94 -31.07 14.99
N LYS A 14 54.25 -31.76 15.91
CA LYS A 14 52.81 -32.01 15.77
C LYS A 14 52.10 -30.67 15.97
N ARG A 15 51.51 -30.13 14.90
CA ARG A 15 50.61 -28.97 14.99
C ARG A 15 49.44 -29.29 15.91
N SER A 16 48.99 -28.30 16.66
CA SER A 16 47.83 -28.49 17.54
C SER A 16 46.56 -28.70 16.70
N ALA A 17 45.56 -29.39 17.25
CA ALA A 17 44.28 -29.56 16.56
C ALA A 17 43.62 -28.19 16.24
N VAL A 18 43.77 -27.23 17.15
CA VAL A 18 43.27 -25.85 17.01
C VAL A 18 43.91 -25.15 15.82
N GLU A 19 45.24 -25.24 15.69
CA GLU A 19 45.98 -24.63 14.58
C GLU A 19 45.53 -25.20 13.22
N ILE A 20 45.25 -26.51 13.14
CA ILE A 20 44.74 -27.15 11.92
C ILE A 20 43.31 -26.66 11.59
N GLU A 21 42.45 -26.51 12.59
CA GLU A 21 41.10 -26.00 12.38
C GLU A 21 41.08 -24.52 11.99
N GLU A 22 42.00 -23.74 12.55
CA GLU A 22 42.20 -22.34 12.21
C GLU A 22 42.71 -22.17 10.77
N GLU A 23 43.72 -22.94 10.36
CA GLU A 23 44.16 -23.00 8.96
C GLU A 23 42.99 -23.33 8.01
N ARG A 24 42.11 -24.27 8.40
CA ARG A 24 40.90 -24.60 7.63
C ARG A 24 39.88 -23.47 7.61
N ALA A 25 39.72 -22.75 8.72
CA ALA A 25 38.84 -21.60 8.80
C ALA A 25 39.30 -20.48 7.85
N TRP A 26 40.60 -20.19 7.81
CA TRP A 26 41.17 -19.23 6.86
C TRP A 26 40.84 -19.58 5.42
N VAL A 27 41.01 -20.84 5.02
CA VAL A 27 40.66 -21.29 3.66
C VAL A 27 39.17 -21.08 3.35
N ARG A 28 38.28 -21.27 4.33
CA ARG A 28 36.84 -21.00 4.15
C ARG A 28 36.57 -19.52 3.93
N PHE A 29 37.19 -18.64 4.71
CA PHE A 29 37.05 -17.19 4.54
C PHE A 29 37.53 -16.72 3.16
N TYR A 30 38.65 -17.25 2.66
CA TYR A 30 39.10 -16.97 1.29
C TYR A 30 38.07 -17.33 0.23
N ARG A 31 37.37 -18.46 0.39
CA ARG A 31 36.30 -18.87 -0.55
C ARG A 31 35.05 -18.00 -0.42
N GLN A 32 34.78 -17.50 0.78
CA GLN A 32 33.56 -16.75 1.11
C GLN A 32 33.72 -15.23 1.00
N VAL A 33 34.92 -14.72 0.72
CA VAL A 33 35.23 -13.27 0.72
C VAL A 33 34.36 -12.43 -0.23
N GLY A 34 33.73 -13.06 -1.23
CA GLY A 34 32.76 -12.41 -2.12
C GLY A 34 31.43 -12.03 -1.45
N GLN A 35 31.12 -12.57 -0.26
CA GLN A 35 29.96 -12.23 0.54
C GLN A 35 30.28 -11.00 1.40
N ALA A 36 29.51 -9.93 1.23
CA ALA A 36 29.81 -8.64 1.84
C ALA A 36 29.74 -8.65 3.38
N ASP A 37 28.80 -9.42 3.95
CA ASP A 37 28.60 -9.49 5.40
C ASP A 37 29.81 -10.16 6.07
N ILE A 38 30.22 -11.33 5.57
CA ILE A 38 31.41 -12.04 6.05
C ILE A 38 32.68 -11.21 5.83
N ALA A 39 32.83 -10.57 4.66
CA ALA A 39 33.98 -9.73 4.37
C ALA A 39 34.09 -8.54 5.35
N ALA A 40 32.98 -7.98 5.81
CA ALA A 40 32.98 -6.90 6.80
C ALA A 40 33.46 -7.38 8.18
N GLU A 41 32.98 -8.53 8.64
CA GLU A 41 33.38 -9.13 9.92
C GLU A 41 34.86 -9.53 9.92
N VAL A 42 35.30 -10.24 8.87
CA VAL A 42 36.71 -10.65 8.73
C VAL A 42 37.62 -9.43 8.62
N LEU A 43 37.20 -8.38 7.89
CA LEU A 43 37.96 -7.15 7.79
C LEU A 43 38.09 -6.45 9.16
N ALA A 44 37.02 -6.40 9.96
CA ALA A 44 37.07 -5.82 11.31
C ALA A 44 38.02 -6.60 12.23
N GLN A 45 38.02 -7.93 12.15
CA GLN A 45 38.93 -8.77 12.93
C GLN A 45 40.40 -8.58 12.50
N LEU A 46 40.68 -8.57 11.19
CA LEU A 46 42.01 -8.28 10.66
C LEU A 46 42.43 -6.82 10.93
N ASP A 47 41.47 -5.92 11.11
CA ASP A 47 41.79 -4.55 11.49
C ASP A 47 42.24 -4.44 12.95
N ALA A 48 41.67 -5.26 13.84
CA ALA A 48 42.03 -5.34 15.25
C ALA A 48 43.36 -6.07 15.51
N ASP A 49 43.72 -7.06 14.69
CA ASP A 49 44.96 -7.83 14.81
C ASP A 49 45.94 -7.55 13.65
N ALA A 50 46.99 -6.77 13.94
CA ALA A 50 48.01 -6.39 12.96
C ALA A 50 48.86 -7.57 12.47
N GLN A 51 49.05 -8.60 13.30
CA GLN A 51 49.85 -9.76 12.91
C GLN A 51 49.06 -10.62 11.92
N ALA A 52 47.82 -10.96 12.24
CA ALA A 52 46.92 -11.68 11.33
C ALA A 52 46.70 -10.92 10.02
N ARG A 53 46.65 -9.58 10.07
CA ARG A 53 46.58 -8.74 8.87
C ARG A 53 47.79 -8.90 7.95
N HIS A 54 49.00 -8.93 8.51
CA HIS A 54 50.22 -9.12 7.73
C HIS A 54 50.29 -10.54 7.16
N ASP A 55 49.94 -11.56 7.95
CA ASP A 55 49.96 -12.96 7.54
C ASP A 55 48.91 -13.29 6.46
N HIS A 56 47.80 -12.54 6.44
CA HIS A 56 46.69 -12.72 5.49
C HIS A 56 46.36 -11.44 4.70
N LEU A 57 47.39 -10.73 4.24
CA LEU A 57 47.25 -9.47 3.51
C LEU A 57 46.38 -9.60 2.24
N ALA A 58 46.49 -10.72 1.52
CA ALA A 58 45.68 -10.97 0.34
C ALA A 58 44.17 -11.05 0.67
N LEU A 59 43.82 -11.70 1.79
CA LEU A 59 42.44 -11.75 2.28
C LEU A 59 41.95 -10.35 2.62
N TYR A 60 42.76 -9.58 3.35
CA TYR A 60 42.44 -8.20 3.73
C TYR A 60 42.09 -7.34 2.51
N LEU A 61 42.91 -7.39 1.46
CA LEU A 61 42.66 -6.64 0.23
C LEU A 61 41.41 -7.14 -0.49
N SER A 62 41.22 -8.45 -0.54
CA SER A 62 40.04 -9.09 -1.15
C SER A 62 38.74 -8.67 -0.45
N CYS A 63 38.73 -8.60 0.89
CA CYS A 63 37.59 -8.09 1.67
C CYS A 63 37.28 -6.64 1.32
N ARG A 64 38.31 -5.77 1.22
CA ARG A 64 38.08 -4.36 0.86
C ARG A 64 37.53 -4.22 -0.56
N GLU A 65 37.99 -5.05 -1.49
CA GLU A 65 37.46 -5.06 -2.85
C GLU A 65 36.00 -5.53 -2.89
N SER A 66 35.67 -6.63 -2.22
CA SER A 66 34.31 -7.16 -2.21
C SER A 66 33.32 -6.16 -1.61
N LEU A 67 33.70 -5.44 -0.55
CA LEU A 67 32.89 -4.37 0.03
C LEU A 67 32.68 -3.18 -0.92
N ARG A 68 33.71 -2.77 -1.67
CA ARG A 68 33.58 -1.72 -2.71
C ARG A 68 32.65 -2.17 -3.83
N ALA A 69 32.82 -3.40 -4.31
CA ALA A 69 31.98 -4.00 -5.34
C ALA A 69 30.53 -4.11 -4.88
N HIS A 70 30.29 -4.52 -3.64
CA HIS A 70 28.97 -4.59 -3.04
C HIS A 70 28.32 -3.20 -2.96
N LYS A 71 29.03 -2.20 -2.44
CA LYS A 71 28.53 -0.81 -2.38
C LYS A 71 28.16 -0.28 -3.77
N ALA A 72 28.97 -0.56 -4.80
CA ALA A 72 28.67 -0.18 -6.17
C ALA A 72 27.40 -0.87 -6.72
N ARG A 73 27.23 -2.17 -6.45
CA ARG A 73 26.02 -2.92 -6.82
C ARG A 73 24.78 -2.36 -6.11
N THR A 74 24.86 -2.12 -4.81
CA THR A 74 23.74 -1.53 -4.03
C THR A 74 23.36 -0.15 -4.54
N GLN A 75 24.33 0.70 -4.90
CA GLN A 75 24.06 2.03 -5.44
C GLN A 75 23.34 1.97 -6.79
N ARG A 76 23.75 1.07 -7.69
CA ARG A 76 23.08 0.85 -8.98
C ARG A 76 21.65 0.36 -8.77
N ASN A 77 21.47 -0.64 -7.91
CA ASN A 77 20.14 -1.20 -7.61
C ASN A 77 19.21 -0.15 -6.98
N LYS A 78 19.74 0.76 -6.14
CA LYS A 78 18.96 1.85 -5.56
C LYS A 78 18.44 2.81 -6.64
N ARG A 79 19.29 3.18 -7.61
CA ARG A 79 18.89 4.06 -8.73
C ARG A 79 17.84 3.39 -9.61
N ILE A 80 18.03 2.11 -9.94
CA ILE A 80 17.06 1.34 -10.73
C ILE A 80 15.73 1.22 -9.98
N GLY A 81 15.75 0.88 -8.69
CA GLY A 81 14.54 0.76 -7.89
C GLY A 81 13.79 2.08 -7.69
N GLN A 82 14.50 3.22 -7.66
CA GLN A 82 13.87 4.54 -7.68
C GLN A 82 13.24 4.85 -9.03
N PHE A 83 13.95 4.57 -10.13
CA PHE A 83 13.45 4.78 -11.49
C PHE A 83 12.20 3.93 -11.75
N VAL A 84 12.22 2.63 -11.43
CA VAL A 84 11.07 1.73 -11.61
C VAL A 84 9.85 2.20 -10.80
N ARG A 85 10.06 2.68 -9.57
CA ARG A 85 8.98 3.26 -8.76
C ARG A 85 8.40 4.53 -9.37
N GLN A 86 9.24 5.42 -9.91
CA GLN A 86 8.79 6.63 -10.59
C GLN A 86 8.04 6.29 -11.88
N ALA A 87 8.59 5.40 -12.72
CA ALA A 87 7.97 4.94 -13.94
C ALA A 87 6.61 4.29 -13.68
N GLY A 88 6.51 3.40 -12.68
CA GLY A 88 5.22 2.82 -12.29
C GLY A 88 4.21 3.86 -11.79
N ARG A 89 4.65 4.89 -11.08
CA ARG A 89 3.78 5.98 -10.64
C ARG A 89 3.22 6.78 -11.82
N VAL A 90 4.08 7.17 -12.76
CA VAL A 90 3.70 7.98 -13.93
C VAL A 90 2.89 7.16 -14.93
N LEU A 91 3.32 5.94 -15.25
CA LEU A 91 2.69 5.13 -16.31
C LEU A 91 1.44 4.38 -15.86
N VAL A 92 1.27 4.13 -14.56
CA VAL A 92 0.15 3.32 -14.05
C VAL A 92 -0.73 4.13 -13.11
N VAL A 93 -0.17 4.72 -12.06
CA VAL A 93 -0.97 5.34 -10.99
C VAL A 93 -1.66 6.61 -11.46
N GLU A 94 -0.96 7.49 -12.18
CA GLU A 94 -1.54 8.74 -12.70
C GLU A 94 -2.63 8.51 -13.76
N PRO A 95 -2.45 7.69 -14.80
CA PRO A 95 -3.50 7.43 -15.77
C PRO A 95 -4.71 6.72 -15.13
N LEU A 96 -4.50 5.78 -14.21
CA LEU A 96 -5.62 5.16 -13.50
C LEU A 96 -6.40 6.16 -12.63
N ARG A 97 -5.71 7.09 -11.96
CA ARG A 97 -6.37 8.14 -11.18
C ARG A 97 -7.17 9.09 -12.08
N THR A 98 -6.59 9.52 -13.19
CA THR A 98 -7.29 10.41 -14.14
C THR A 98 -8.47 9.71 -14.80
N LEU A 99 -8.32 8.44 -15.18
CA LEU A 99 -9.41 7.64 -15.73
C LEU A 99 -10.53 7.48 -14.71
N ARG A 100 -10.21 7.12 -13.44
CA ARG A 100 -11.20 7.02 -12.36
C ARG A 100 -11.99 8.32 -12.15
N LEU A 101 -11.29 9.46 -12.10
CA LEU A 101 -11.93 10.77 -11.94
C LEU A 101 -12.79 11.15 -13.15
N LYS A 102 -12.36 10.81 -14.37
CA LYS A 102 -13.16 11.05 -15.58
C LYS A 102 -14.39 10.15 -15.62
N THR A 103 -14.26 8.88 -15.26
CA THR A 103 -15.40 7.96 -15.21
C THR A 103 -16.42 8.35 -14.14
N SER A 104 -15.98 8.80 -12.96
CA SER A 104 -16.92 9.26 -11.93
C SER A 104 -17.71 10.47 -12.41
N ARG A 105 -17.04 11.47 -13.01
CA ARG A 105 -17.71 12.64 -13.59
C ARG A 105 -18.66 12.29 -14.73
N ALA A 106 -18.29 11.34 -15.58
CA ALA A 106 -19.15 10.88 -16.66
C ALA A 106 -20.40 10.16 -16.12
N ILE A 107 -20.25 9.37 -15.05
CA ILE A 107 -21.37 8.74 -14.36
C ILE A 107 -22.26 9.82 -13.72
N ASP A 108 -21.70 10.79 -13.02
CA ASP A 108 -22.46 11.89 -12.42
C ASP A 108 -23.27 12.65 -13.48
N LEU A 109 -22.64 12.95 -14.62
CA LEU A 109 -23.28 13.66 -15.73
C LEU A 109 -24.35 12.80 -16.44
N LEU A 110 -24.12 11.49 -16.57
CA LEU A 110 -25.15 10.56 -17.06
C LEU A 110 -26.32 10.44 -16.07
N VAL A 111 -26.07 10.42 -14.77
CA VAL A 111 -27.11 10.43 -13.72
C VAL A 111 -27.94 11.71 -13.81
N GLU A 112 -27.34 12.86 -14.08
CA GLU A 112 -28.07 14.12 -14.32
C GLU A 112 -28.83 14.12 -15.66
N CYS A 113 -28.30 13.45 -16.68
CA CYS A 113 -28.94 13.32 -18.00
C CYS A 113 -29.97 12.18 -18.07
N LEU A 114 -30.07 11.34 -17.04
CA LEU A 114 -31.19 10.41 -16.94
C LEU A 114 -32.45 11.27 -16.83
N PRO A 115 -33.46 11.05 -17.69
CA PRO A 115 -34.74 11.73 -17.54
C PRO A 115 -35.19 11.52 -16.11
N GLU A 116 -35.78 12.56 -15.51
CA GLU A 116 -36.27 12.61 -14.15
C GLU A 116 -37.37 11.54 -13.90
N MET A 117 -37.06 10.26 -14.06
CA MET A 117 -37.73 9.12 -13.45
C MET A 117 -37.33 9.10 -11.97
N ARG A 118 -37.42 10.26 -11.33
CA ARG A 118 -37.62 10.41 -9.91
C ARG A 118 -38.98 9.77 -9.65
N ARG A 119 -38.98 8.45 -9.56
CA ARG A 119 -40.05 7.68 -8.91
C ARG A 119 -39.95 8.08 -7.45
N GLU A 120 -40.48 9.26 -7.17
CA GLU A 120 -40.32 9.97 -5.92
C GLU A 120 -40.83 9.03 -4.82
N PRO A 121 -39.94 8.52 -3.95
CA PRO A 121 -40.36 7.56 -2.93
C PRO A 121 -41.38 8.21 -1.97
N ALA A 122 -41.38 9.54 -1.87
CA ALA A 122 -42.41 10.31 -1.20
C ALA A 122 -43.79 10.14 -1.88
N ALA A 123 -43.92 10.24 -3.20
CA ALA A 123 -45.20 10.05 -3.88
C ALA A 123 -45.75 8.61 -3.76
N ALA A 124 -44.88 7.60 -3.64
CA ALA A 124 -45.28 6.23 -3.35
C ALA A 124 -45.70 6.06 -1.88
N LYS A 125 -44.96 6.65 -0.94
CA LYS A 125 -45.29 6.63 0.50
C LYS A 125 -46.56 7.43 0.81
N VAL A 126 -46.76 8.59 0.19
CA VAL A 126 -47.97 9.43 0.29
C VAL A 126 -49.18 8.69 -0.29
N ARG A 127 -49.02 7.96 -1.40
CA ARG A 127 -50.10 7.10 -1.92
C ARG A 127 -50.42 5.93 -1.00
N LYS A 128 -49.43 5.38 -0.29
CA LYS A 128 -49.63 4.33 0.71
C LYS A 128 -50.36 4.89 1.94
N LEU A 129 -49.88 6.00 2.50
CA LEU A 129 -50.51 6.72 3.62
C LEU A 129 -51.93 7.19 3.30
N ARG A 130 -52.21 7.63 2.07
CA ARG A 130 -53.56 8.01 1.63
C ARG A 130 -54.51 6.82 1.45
N ARG A 131 -53.97 5.60 1.32
CA ARG A 131 -54.74 4.35 1.27
C ARG A 131 -54.93 3.72 2.65
N ASP A 132 -54.16 4.13 3.65
CA ASP A 132 -54.34 3.70 5.03
C ASP A 132 -55.61 4.36 5.60
N ALA A 133 -56.59 3.52 5.95
CA ALA A 133 -57.92 3.95 6.40
C ALA A 133 -57.85 4.84 7.66
N ASP A 134 -56.89 4.56 8.55
CA ASP A 134 -56.68 5.30 9.80
C ASP A 134 -56.27 6.76 9.53
N VAL A 135 -55.51 7.01 8.46
CA VAL A 135 -55.08 8.36 8.06
C VAL A 135 -56.22 9.10 7.35
N ALA A 136 -57.03 8.40 6.56
CA ALA A 136 -58.24 8.98 5.95
C ALA A 136 -59.28 9.37 7.00
N GLN A 137 -59.44 8.56 8.05
CA GLN A 137 -60.33 8.84 9.18
C GLN A 137 -59.85 10.03 10.01
N ALA A 138 -58.54 10.14 10.25
CA ALA A 138 -57.95 11.31 10.90
C ALA A 138 -58.17 12.59 10.08
N HIS A 139 -58.02 12.54 8.75
CA HIS A 139 -58.30 13.68 7.87
C HIS A 139 -59.77 14.12 7.89
N ALA A 140 -60.70 13.16 7.96
CA ALA A 140 -62.13 13.45 8.07
C ALA A 140 -62.51 14.07 9.43
N ALA A 141 -61.82 13.68 10.51
CA ALA A 141 -62.01 14.27 11.84
C ALA A 141 -61.47 15.71 11.93
N PHE A 142 -60.53 16.10 11.07
CA PHE A 142 -59.94 17.44 11.03
C PHE A 142 -60.64 18.42 10.07
N ASP A 143 -61.61 17.98 9.25
CA ASP A 143 -62.29 18.84 8.28
C ASP A 143 -63.42 19.66 8.97
N PRO A 144 -63.24 20.98 9.20
CA PRO A 144 -64.17 21.79 10.00
C PRO A 144 -65.52 22.04 9.30
N LYS A 145 -65.69 21.59 8.06
CA LYS A 145 -66.92 21.79 7.27
C LYS A 145 -68.01 20.74 7.59
N ALA A 146 -67.66 19.60 8.19
CA ALA A 146 -68.64 18.57 8.55
C ALA A 146 -69.42 18.86 9.85
N THR A 147 -68.95 19.81 10.67
CA THR A 147 -69.57 20.12 11.98
C THR A 147 -70.44 21.39 11.97
N ARG A 148 -70.61 22.08 10.83
CA ARG A 148 -71.45 23.28 10.76
C ARG A 148 -72.80 22.99 10.12
N GLN A 149 -73.71 22.43 10.92
CA GLN A 149 -75.15 22.44 10.65
C GLN A 149 -75.77 23.55 11.52
N PRO A 150 -76.16 24.72 10.98
CA PRO A 150 -76.93 25.71 11.70
C PRO A 150 -78.43 25.55 11.44
N SER A 151 -79.17 25.51 12.54
CA SER A 151 -80.59 25.73 12.73
C SER A 151 -81.11 27.02 12.07
N SER A 152 -82.34 26.93 11.53
CA SER A 152 -83.40 27.97 11.39
C SER A 152 -82.98 29.43 11.18
N ASP A 153 -83.47 30.10 10.14
CA ASP A 153 -84.81 30.71 10.08
C ASP A 153 -84.91 31.75 8.93
N THR A 154 -86.10 31.78 8.31
CA THR A 154 -86.81 32.86 7.61
C THR A 154 -86.08 34.01 6.90
N GLY A 155 -86.45 34.25 5.62
CA GLY A 155 -86.38 35.59 5.02
C GLY A 155 -86.29 35.66 3.49
N ALA A 156 -87.44 35.89 2.86
CA ALA A 156 -87.72 36.08 1.43
C ALA A 156 -86.93 37.22 0.71
N PRO A 157 -87.01 37.34 -0.64
CA PRO A 157 -85.84 37.60 -1.50
C PRO A 157 -85.81 38.95 -2.28
N ALA A 158 -84.69 39.13 -3.01
CA ALA A 158 -84.53 39.81 -4.30
C ALA A 158 -84.44 41.37 -4.34
N PRO A 159 -83.96 42.00 -5.44
CA PRO A 159 -82.86 41.65 -6.36
C PRO A 159 -81.99 42.86 -6.80
N ALA A 160 -80.98 42.56 -7.64
CA ALA A 160 -80.45 43.37 -8.75
C ALA A 160 -79.68 44.68 -8.43
N ALA A 161 -78.44 44.78 -8.91
CA ALA A 161 -78.09 45.43 -10.19
C ALA A 161 -76.60 45.83 -10.28
N ALA A 162 -76.07 45.74 -11.51
CA ALA A 162 -75.15 46.69 -12.17
C ALA A 162 -73.85 47.11 -11.45
N ARG A 163 -72.68 46.67 -11.95
CA ARG A 163 -71.82 47.32 -12.97
C ARG A 163 -70.82 48.35 -12.42
N THR A 164 -69.62 48.22 -12.99
CA THR A 164 -68.62 49.24 -13.37
C THR A 164 -67.64 49.82 -12.36
N ALA A 165 -66.41 49.84 -12.87
CA ALA A 165 -65.26 50.73 -12.64
C ALA A 165 -64.40 50.45 -11.41
#